data_AF-U6F8H1-F1
#
_entry.id   AF-U6F8H1-F1
#
_cell.length_a   1.000
_cell.length_b   1.000
_cell.length_c   1.000
_cell.angle_alpha   90.00
_cell.angle_beta   90.00
_cell.angle_gamma   90.00
#
_symmetry.space_group_name_H-M   'P 1'
#
loop_
_entity.id
_entity.type
_entity.pdbx_description
1 polymer ?
#
loop_
_entity_poly.entity_id
_entity_poly.type
_entity_poly.pdbx_seq_one_letter_code
_entity_poly.pdbx_strand_id
1 'polypeptide(L)'
;MKNGQLKPGYNIQAATTNQYVVDFALYPNPTEFKTLEPFLKQMPTLNKFDKIVADAGYGSEYNHSMLEKEYPDKKYYIPYTMYEKEKTRKYKNDPTKLAN
;
A
#
# COMPACT_ATOMS: atom_id res chain seq x y z
N MET A 1 -21.82 16.08 4.92
CA MET A 1 -22.88 15.07 4.70
C MET A 1 -24.15 15.61 5.34
N LYS A 2 -25.16 16.05 4.58
CA LYS A 2 -26.31 16.83 5.12
C LYS A 2 -27.66 16.09 5.15
N ASN A 3 -27.74 14.87 4.58
CA ASN A 3 -29.01 14.17 4.37
C ASN A 3 -29.02 12.72 4.93
N GLY A 4 -28.07 12.34 5.81
CA GLY A 4 -28.03 11.01 6.44
C GLY A 4 -27.73 9.81 5.52
N GLN A 5 -27.73 10.00 4.20
CA GLN A 5 -27.46 8.94 3.22
C GLN A 5 -25.94 8.76 3.03
N LEU A 6 -25.46 7.53 3.23
CA LEU A 6 -24.08 7.15 2.93
C LEU A 6 -23.90 7.13 1.40
N LYS A 7 -23.05 8.01 0.86
CA LYS A 7 -22.65 7.93 -0.54
C LYS A 7 -21.55 6.86 -0.66
N PRO A 8 -21.51 6.08 -1.76
CA PRO A 8 -20.41 5.16 -1.99
C PRO A 8 -19.10 5.96 -2.06
N GLY A 9 -18.16 5.62 -1.18
CA GLY A 9 -16.81 6.14 -1.19
C GLY A 9 -15.93 5.23 -2.04
N TYR A 10 -15.07 5.82 -2.85
CA TYR A 10 -14.07 5.09 -3.62
C TYR A 10 -12.69 5.63 -3.29
N ASN A 11 -11.76 4.71 -3.11
CA ASN A 11 -10.35 5.00 -2.96
C ASN A 11 -9.70 4.94 -4.35
N ILE A 12 -9.06 6.03 -4.74
CA ILE A 12 -8.30 6.10 -6.00
C ILE A 12 -6.88 5.67 -5.72
N GLN A 13 -6.36 4.76 -6.55
CA GLN A 13 -4.95 4.38 -6.55
C GLN A 13 -4.35 4.79 -7.87
N ALA A 14 -3.16 5.38 -7.81
CA ALA A 14 -2.45 5.85 -8.97
C ALA A 14 -0.99 5.39 -8.90
N ALA A 15 -0.52 4.79 -9.98
CA ALA A 15 0.90 4.53 -10.19
C ALA A 15 1.52 5.73 -10.87
N THR A 16 2.65 6.19 -10.33
CA THR A 16 3.40 7.30 -10.90
C THR A 16 4.85 6.93 -11.15
N THR A 17 5.42 7.43 -12.24
CA THR A 17 6.86 7.34 -12.52
C THR A 17 7.33 8.63 -13.17
N ASN A 18 8.48 9.17 -12.77
CA ASN A 18 9.06 10.39 -13.33
C ASN A 18 8.05 11.55 -13.51
N GLN A 19 7.18 11.78 -12.52
CA GLN A 19 6.11 12.79 -12.52
C GLN A 19 4.93 12.53 -13.48
N TYR A 20 4.84 11.34 -14.08
CA TYR A 20 3.71 10.92 -14.91
C TYR A 20 2.86 9.90 -14.18
N VAL A 21 1.54 10.01 -14.32
CA VAL A 21 0.61 8.93 -13.96
C VAL A 21 0.65 7.89 -15.08
N VAL A 22 0.96 6.65 -14.73
CA VAL A 22 1.09 5.54 -15.70
C VAL A 22 -0.07 4.56 -15.64
N ASP A 23 -0.76 4.49 -14.50
CA ASP A 23 -1.98 3.72 -14.35
C ASP A 23 -2.79 4.24 -13.15
N PHE A 24 -4.09 3.97 -13.14
CA PHE A 24 -4.95 4.27 -12.00
C PHE A 24 -6.11 3.27 -11.88
N ALA A 25 -6.65 3.13 -10.68
CA ALA A 25 -7.81 2.31 -10.39
C ALA A 25 -8.69 2.93 -9.31
N LEU A 26 -9.98 2.56 -9.33
CA LEU A 26 -10.98 2.94 -8.35
C LEU A 26 -11.41 1.69 -7.58
N TYR A 27 -11.21 1.71 -6.26
CA TYR A 27 -11.62 0.62 -5.38
C TYR A 27 -12.76 1.06 -4.45
N PRO A 28 -13.83 0.27 -4.31
CA PRO A 28 -14.86 0.52 -3.30
C PRO A 28 -14.39 0.13 -1.88
N ASN A 29 -13.21 -0.47 -1.78
CA ASN A 29 -12.63 -0.93 -0.52
C ASN A 29 -12.31 0.25 0.39
N PRO A 30 -12.70 0.22 1.67
CA PRO A 30 -12.40 1.30 2.60
C PRO A 30 -10.91 1.40 2.96
N THR A 31 -10.13 0.34 2.77
CA THR A 31 -8.69 0.28 3.09
C THR A 31 -7.85 -0.19 1.89
N GLU A 32 -6.59 0.24 1.81
CA GLU A 32 -5.68 -0.11 0.70
C GLU A 32 -5.06 -1.52 0.81
N PHE A 33 -5.25 -2.23 1.93
CA PHE A 33 -4.59 -3.52 2.16
C PHE A 33 -4.86 -4.57 1.07
N LYS A 34 -6.06 -4.57 0.47
CA LYS A 34 -6.49 -5.58 -0.51
C LYS A 34 -6.42 -5.14 -1.96
N THR A 35 -5.92 -3.94 -2.21
CA THR A 35 -6.01 -3.33 -3.54
C THR A 35 -4.70 -3.43 -4.33
N LEU A 36 -3.57 -3.68 -3.65
CA LEU A 36 -2.26 -3.75 -4.33
C LEU A 36 -2.21 -4.85 -5.38
N GLU A 37 -2.59 -6.07 -5.01
CA GLU A 37 -2.58 -7.21 -5.93
C GLU A 37 -3.46 -6.99 -7.16
N PRO A 38 -4.76 -6.63 -7.04
CA PRO A 38 -5.58 -6.35 -8.22
C PRO A 38 -5.06 -5.14 -9.01
N PHE A 39 -4.44 -4.15 -8.35
CA PHE A 39 -3.82 -3.00 -9.02
C PHE A 39 -2.62 -3.41 -9.89
N LEU A 40 -1.72 -4.23 -9.34
CA LEU A 40 -0.56 -4.72 -10.09
C LEU A 40 -0.98 -5.65 -11.24
N LYS A 41 -2.01 -6.47 -11.05
CA LYS A 41 -2.56 -7.35 -12.09
C LYS A 41 -3.22 -6.60 -13.24
N GLN A 42 -3.87 -5.45 -12.99
CA GLN A 42 -4.45 -4.66 -14.06
C GLN A 42 -3.40 -3.89 -14.88
N MET A 43 -2.24 -3.56 -14.28
CA MET A 43 -1.29 -2.63 -14.86
C MET A 43 -0.49 -3.27 -16.02
N PRO A 44 -0.80 -2.95 -17.29
CA PRO A 44 -0.21 -3.65 -18.44
C PRO A 44 1.28 -3.31 -18.61
N THR A 45 1.70 -2.16 -18.08
CA THR A 45 3.08 -1.67 -18.16
C THR A 45 3.95 -2.12 -17.00
N LEU A 46 3.43 -2.92 -16.06
CA LEU A 46 4.17 -3.32 -14.85
C LEU A 46 5.53 -3.98 -15.18
N ASN A 47 5.60 -4.75 -16.26
CA ASN A 47 6.84 -5.40 -16.71
C ASN A 47 7.94 -4.42 -17.15
N LYS A 48 7.61 -3.15 -17.41
CA LYS A 48 8.59 -2.12 -17.75
C LYS A 48 9.31 -1.54 -16.54
N PHE A 49 8.88 -1.90 -15.33
CA PHE A 49 9.41 -1.40 -14.07
C PHE A 49 10.07 -2.52 -13.26
N ASP A 50 11.20 -2.20 -12.66
CA ASP A 50 12.01 -3.09 -11.82
C ASP A 50 11.69 -2.93 -10.32
N LYS A 51 11.03 -1.82 -9.95
CA LYS A 51 10.75 -1.45 -8.56
C LYS A 51 9.28 -1.18 -8.33
N ILE A 52 8.77 -1.66 -7.19
CA ILE A 52 7.44 -1.34 -6.66
C ILE A 52 7.65 -0.56 -5.36
N VAL A 53 7.12 0.66 -5.29
CA VAL A 53 7.23 1.52 -4.11
C VAL A 53 5.82 1.92 -3.69
N ALA A 54 5.50 1.75 -2.42
CA ALA A 54 4.20 2.10 -1.86
C ALA A 54 4.34 2.53 -0.39
N ASP A 55 3.30 3.17 0.14
CA ASP A 55 3.26 3.56 1.55
C ASP A 55 2.96 2.39 2.50
N ALA A 56 2.98 2.68 3.80
CA ALA A 56 2.77 1.68 4.84
C ALA A 56 1.33 1.11 4.93
N GLY A 57 0.37 1.73 4.23
CA GLY A 57 -0.99 1.21 4.07
C GLY A 57 -1.03 -0.06 3.22
N TYR A 58 -0.02 -0.27 2.38
CA TYR A 58 0.14 -1.50 1.60
C TYR A 58 1.04 -2.54 2.27
N GLY A 59 1.69 -2.22 3.39
CA GLY A 59 2.67 -3.08 4.09
C GLY A 59 2.07 -4.21 4.93
N SER A 60 1.05 -4.89 4.43
CA SER A 60 0.50 -6.10 5.08
C SER A 60 1.37 -7.32 4.78
N GLU A 61 1.43 -8.27 5.71
CA GLU A 61 2.13 -9.55 5.50
C GLU A 61 1.66 -10.27 4.23
N TYR A 62 0.35 -10.22 3.96
CA TYR A 62 -0.24 -10.75 2.73
C TYR A 62 0.40 -10.12 1.48
N ASN A 63 0.52 -8.79 1.44
CA ASN A 63 1.10 -8.10 0.28
C ASN A 63 2.60 -8.41 0.13
N HIS A 64 3.35 -8.52 1.23
CA HIS A 64 4.75 -8.93 1.18
C HIS A 64 4.90 -10.34 0.59
N SER A 65 4.14 -11.31 1.10
CA SER A 65 4.17 -12.68 0.60
C SER A 65 3.72 -12.78 -0.87
N MET A 66 2.69 -12.02 -1.25
CA MET A 66 2.22 -11.95 -2.64
C MET A 66 3.29 -11.38 -3.58
N LEU A 67 3.98 -10.31 -3.19
CA LEU A 67 5.07 -9.72 -3.99
C LEU A 67 6.23 -10.69 -4.18
N GLU A 68 6.63 -11.40 -3.13
CA GLU A 68 7.72 -12.39 -3.20
C GLU A 68 7.36 -13.60 -4.07
N LYS A 69 6.09 -14.00 -4.08
CA LYS A 69 5.62 -15.16 -4.85
C LYS A 69 5.32 -14.83 -6.30
N GLU A 70 4.61 -13.74 -6.57
CA GLU A 70 4.10 -13.40 -7.90
C GLU A 70 5.04 -12.47 -8.69
N TYR A 71 5.87 -11.68 -8.00
CA TYR A 71 6.78 -10.70 -8.60
C TYR A 71 8.23 -10.85 -8.11
N PRO A 72 8.83 -12.06 -8.14
CA PRO A 72 10.18 -12.31 -7.59
C PRO A 72 11.31 -11.56 -8.31
N ASP A 73 11.07 -11.11 -9.55
CA ASP A 73 12.00 -10.30 -10.34
C ASP A 73 12.01 -8.81 -9.93
N LYS A 74 11.03 -8.36 -9.13
CA LYS A 74 10.84 -6.95 -8.78
C LYS A 74 11.28 -6.67 -7.35
N LYS A 75 12.01 -5.57 -7.17
CA LYS A 75 12.34 -5.08 -5.82
C LYS A 75 11.17 -4.26 -5.28
N TYR A 76 10.70 -4.57 -4.08
CA TYR A 76 9.66 -3.78 -3.43
C TYR A 76 10.20 -2.96 -2.25
N TYR A 77 9.67 -1.76 -2.07
CA TYR A 77 9.98 -0.86 -0.95
C TYR A 77 8.68 -0.39 -0.33
N ILE A 78 8.19 -1.17 0.62
CA ILE A 78 6.92 -0.93 1.30
C ILE A 78 7.17 -1.11 2.81
N PRO A 79 7.09 -0.04 3.62
CA PRO A 79 7.20 -0.17 5.07
C PRO A 79 6.02 -0.98 5.63
N TYR A 80 6.22 -1.76 6.69
CA TYR A 80 5.08 -2.34 7.41
C TYR A 80 4.33 -1.24 8.18
N THR A 81 3.04 -1.46 8.44
CA THR A 81 2.12 -0.44 8.98
C THR A 81 2.59 0.26 10.27
N MET A 82 3.34 -0.43 11.13
CA MET A 82 3.82 0.13 12.41
C MET A 82 5.17 0.84 12.32
N TYR A 83 5.87 0.77 11.18
CA TYR A 83 7.25 1.20 11.03
C TYR A 83 7.50 2.66 11.47
N GLU A 84 6.65 3.60 11.05
CA GLU A 84 6.81 5.01 11.44
C GLU A 84 6.43 5.24 12.91
N LYS A 85 5.38 4.56 13.38
CA LYS A 85 4.89 4.69 14.75
C LYS A 85 5.93 4.22 15.76
N GLU A 86 6.64 3.15 15.45
CA GLU A 86 7.72 2.60 16.27
C GLU A 86 8.94 3.54 16.37
N LYS A 87 9.14 4.43 15.40
CA LYS A 87 10.21 5.44 15.47
C LYS A 87 9.91 6.58 16.44
N THR A 88 8.66 6.79 16.82
CA THR A 88 8.26 7.92 17.68
C THR A 88 8.79 7.77 19.11
N ARG A 89 9.19 8.89 19.73
CA ARG A 89 9.69 8.91 21.12
C ARG A 89 8.67 8.32 22.12
N LYS A 90 7.38 8.59 21.90
CA LYS A 90 6.31 8.06 22.74
C LYS A 90 6.27 6.54 22.71
N TYR A 91 6.40 5.93 21.54
CA TYR A 91 6.39 4.48 21.40
C TYR A 91 7.64 3.84 21.99
N LYS A 92 8.82 4.42 21.75
CA LYS A 92 10.09 3.92 22.29
C LYS A 92 10.19 3.96 23.81
N ASN A 93 9.57 4.97 24.43
CA ASN A 93 9.61 5.16 25.87
C ASN A 93 8.45 4.49 26.60
N ASP A 94 7.60 3.75 25.89
CA ASP A 94 6.47 3.03 26.48
C ASP A 94 6.94 1.67 27.03
N PRO A 95 6.97 1.47 28.36
CA PRO A 95 7.49 0.25 28.97
C PRO A 95 6.59 -0.97 28.72
N THR A 96 5.37 -0.79 28.20
CA THR A 96 4.46 -1.89 27.85
C THR A 96 4.70 -2.44 26.45
N LYS A 97 5.54 -1.78 25.65
CA LYS A 97 5.91 -2.22 24.31
C LYS A 97 7.18 -3.05 24.37
N LEU A 98 7.06 -4.33 24.00
CA LEU A 98 8.22 -5.17 23.74
C LEU A 98 9.00 -4.56 22.58
N ALA A 99 10.29 -4.26 22.80
CA ALA A 99 11.20 -3.97 21.71
C ALA A 99 11.42 -5.28 20.94
N ASN A 100 11.04 -5.30 19.67
CA ASN A 100 11.41 -6.37 18.74
C ASN A 100 12.88 -6.27 18.35
#